data_AF-A0A496SHN5-F1
#
_entry.id   AF-A0A496SHN5-F1
#
_cell.length_a   1.000
_cell.length_b   1.000
_cell.length_c   1.000
_cell.angle_alpha   90.00
_cell.angle_beta   90.00
_cell.angle_gamma   90.00
#
_symmetry.space_group_name_H-M   'P 1'
#
loop_
_entity.id
_entity.type
_entity.pdbx_description
1 polymer ?
#
loop_
_entity_poly.entity_id
_entity_poly.type
_entity_poly.pdbx_seq_one_letter_code
_entity_poly.pdbx_strand_id
1 'polypeptide(L)'
;EQLPRLNLERLPSSATSYRDEGEGVTPGRSYWVAVTAVDSAFNESPKNPILVKVPDWKPPKPPSYLNARTLPDGRIKLVWGGSTSLDLVSYRLYRGEQGKADSLLGEFGPEVHTYTDRDIVKGRKYTYSIVAVDKAGNESPRREVRLEARDHVPPAPPRNIVAKVTPEGVLITWGRVADPDLAGYYVYRSDIPTGVFTRLNQKPLKERSFLDSTGTSGHWYKVRAVDTSGNESPWKKAVSPR
;
A
#
# COMPACT_ATOMS: atom_id res chain seq x y z
N GLU A 1 -21.81 21.58 35.61
CA GLU A 1 -22.00 21.96 34.20
C GLU A 1 -23.48 22.14 33.91
N GLN A 2 -23.90 23.31 33.46
CA GLN A 2 -25.27 23.51 32.97
C GLN A 2 -25.40 22.74 31.65
N LEU A 3 -26.34 21.79 31.59
CA LEU A 3 -26.69 21.12 30.33
C LEU A 3 -27.11 22.18 29.31
N PRO A 4 -26.75 22.04 28.02
CA PRO A 4 -27.22 22.95 26.98
C PRO A 4 -28.74 22.94 27.00
N ARG A 5 -29.36 24.10 27.22
CA ARG A 5 -30.80 24.25 27.09
C ARG A 5 -31.09 24.28 25.59
N LEU A 6 -31.78 23.24 25.12
CA LEU A 6 -32.47 23.29 23.83
C LEU A 6 -33.43 24.51 23.84
N ASN A 7 -33.56 25.20 22.72
CA ASN A 7 -34.32 26.46 22.61
C ASN A 7 -35.67 26.40 23.35
N LEU A 8 -35.90 27.39 24.23
CA LEU A 8 -37.16 27.57 24.94
C LEU A 8 -38.16 28.28 24.03
N GLU A 9 -38.70 27.57 23.05
CA GLU A 9 -39.70 28.13 22.14
C GLU A 9 -41.12 27.82 22.64
N ARG A 10 -41.97 28.85 22.73
CA ARG A 10 -43.39 28.69 23.08
C ARG A 10 -44.16 28.23 21.85
N LEU A 11 -44.73 27.03 21.94
CA LEU A 11 -45.55 26.43 20.88
C LEU A 11 -47.02 26.84 21.03
N PRO A 12 -47.80 26.89 19.94
CA PRO A 12 -49.24 27.11 20.03
C PRO A 12 -49.91 25.93 20.78
N SER A 13 -51.06 26.19 21.42
CA SER A 13 -51.79 25.20 22.23
C SER A 13 -52.28 23.97 21.45
N SER A 14 -52.32 24.05 20.12
CA SER A 14 -52.65 22.95 19.22
C SER A 14 -51.45 22.13 18.75
N ALA A 15 -50.21 22.55 19.05
CA ALA A 15 -49.02 21.85 18.61
C ALA A 15 -48.86 20.50 19.34
N THR A 16 -48.79 19.43 18.56
CA THR A 16 -48.49 18.07 19.06
C THR A 16 -47.08 17.62 18.72
N SER A 17 -46.29 18.47 18.07
CA SER A 17 -44.92 18.18 17.64
C SER A 17 -44.08 19.45 17.60
N TYR A 18 -42.79 19.30 17.89
CA TYR A 18 -41.78 20.33 17.70
C TYR A 18 -40.58 19.75 16.98
N ARG A 19 -40.04 20.51 16.02
CA ARG A 19 -38.77 20.21 15.37
C ARG A 19 -37.79 21.27 15.84
N ASP A 20 -36.80 20.86 16.62
CA ASP A 20 -35.67 21.73 16.92
C ASP A 20 -34.78 21.81 15.68
N GLU A 21 -34.71 23.00 15.09
CA GLU A 21 -33.79 23.34 13.99
C GLU A 21 -32.51 24.04 14.50
N GLY A 22 -32.37 24.18 15.82
CA GLY A 22 -31.30 24.93 16.47
C GLY A 22 -29.91 24.30 16.34
N GLU A 23 -28.91 25.16 16.19
CA GLU A 23 -27.51 24.83 16.47
C GLU A 23 -27.33 24.62 17.99
N GLY A 24 -26.92 23.43 18.44
CA GLY A 24 -26.71 23.17 19.87
C GLY A 24 -26.70 21.70 20.29
N VAL A 25 -27.17 20.81 19.42
CA VAL A 25 -27.11 19.37 19.65
C VAL A 25 -25.72 18.85 19.29
N THR A 26 -25.00 18.34 20.29
CA THR A 26 -23.69 17.72 20.09
C THR A 26 -23.88 16.26 19.69
N PRO A 27 -23.35 15.81 18.53
CA PRO A 27 -23.38 14.42 18.11
C PRO A 27 -22.84 13.49 19.20
N GLY A 28 -23.45 12.31 19.37
CA GLY A 28 -23.04 11.32 20.37
C GLY A 28 -23.38 11.67 21.82
N ARG A 29 -23.97 12.85 22.11
CA ARG A 29 -24.45 13.20 23.46
C ARG A 29 -25.90 12.78 23.69
N SER A 30 -26.27 12.71 24.97
CA SER A 30 -27.66 12.48 25.40
C SER A 30 -28.20 13.73 26.07
N TYR A 31 -29.48 14.01 25.85
CA TYR A 31 -30.19 15.19 26.34
C TYR A 31 -31.48 14.78 27.02
N TRP A 32 -31.81 15.44 28.13
CA TRP A 32 -33.13 15.33 28.74
C TRP A 32 -34.06 16.35 28.09
N VAL A 33 -35.19 15.88 27.55
CA VAL A 33 -36.19 16.73 26.89
C VAL A 33 -37.52 16.54 27.59
N ALA A 34 -38.17 17.65 27.94
CA ALA A 34 -39.51 17.65 28.50
C ALA A 34 -40.36 18.71 27.78
N VAL A 35 -41.64 18.43 27.59
CA VAL A 35 -42.64 19.41 27.16
C VAL A 35 -43.58 19.65 28.33
N THR A 36 -43.88 20.92 28.61
CA THR A 36 -44.89 21.32 29.60
C THR A 36 -45.99 22.11 28.92
N ALA A 37 -47.22 21.95 29.39
CA ALA A 37 -48.33 22.82 29.02
C ALA A 37 -48.36 24.02 29.98
N VAL A 38 -48.68 25.20 29.46
CA VAL A 38 -48.85 26.43 30.25
C VAL A 38 -50.26 26.95 30.02
N ASP A 39 -51.01 27.22 31.10
CA ASP A 39 -52.37 27.75 31.01
C ASP A 39 -52.41 29.30 30.85
N SER A 40 -53.61 29.87 30.72
CA SER A 40 -53.80 31.32 30.59
C SER A 40 -53.45 32.12 31.85
N ALA A 41 -53.30 31.45 33.00
CA ALA A 41 -52.85 32.04 34.26
C ALA A 41 -51.35 31.82 34.51
N PHE A 42 -50.61 31.31 33.52
CA PHE A 42 -49.18 31.00 33.56
C PHE A 42 -48.79 29.83 34.47
N ASN A 43 -49.72 28.93 34.82
CA ASN A 43 -49.38 27.71 35.53
C ASN A 43 -48.78 26.68 34.56
N GLU A 44 -47.63 26.11 34.90
CA GLU A 44 -47.00 25.02 34.12
C GLU A 44 -47.42 23.64 34.64
N SER A 45 -47.66 22.70 33.73
CA SER A 45 -47.83 21.28 34.06
C SER A 45 -46.55 20.68 34.67
N PRO A 46 -46.63 19.54 35.39
CA PRO A 46 -45.44 18.79 35.80
C PRO A 46 -44.54 18.46 34.60
N LYS A 47 -43.22 18.53 34.82
CA LYS A 47 -42.21 18.14 33.82
C LYS A 47 -42.04 16.62 33.84
N ASN A 48 -42.17 15.96 32.70
CA ASN A 48 -41.86 14.54 32.53
C ASN A 48 -40.74 14.37 31.49
N PRO A 49 -39.46 14.48 31.90
CA PRO A 49 -38.35 14.45 30.96
C PRO A 49 -38.05 13.04 30.45
N ILE A 50 -37.78 12.92 29.16
CA ILE A 50 -37.25 11.70 28.53
C ILE A 50 -35.79 11.91 28.14
N LEU A 51 -34.99 10.85 28.22
CA LEU A 51 -33.61 10.86 27.75
C LEU A 51 -33.57 10.54 26.26
N VAL A 52 -33.05 11.47 25.46
CA VAL A 52 -32.87 11.32 24.02
C VAL A 52 -31.39 11.19 23.71
N LYS A 53 -30.98 10.12 23.04
CA LYS A 53 -29.61 9.92 22.54
C LYS A 53 -29.50 10.43 21.11
N VAL A 54 -28.55 11.31 20.87
CA VAL A 54 -28.28 11.87 19.55
C VAL A 54 -27.30 10.94 18.83
N PRO A 55 -27.63 10.47 17.61
CA PRO A 55 -26.69 9.72 16.79
C PRO A 55 -25.39 10.50 16.56
N ASP A 56 -24.26 9.82 16.54
CA ASP A 56 -23.01 10.43 16.14
C ASP A 56 -22.81 10.25 14.64
N TRP A 57 -22.74 11.37 13.93
CA TRP A 57 -22.67 11.48 12.48
C TRP A 57 -21.46 12.29 12.05
N LYS A 58 -20.61 12.71 13.00
CA LYS A 58 -19.43 13.50 12.72
C LYS A 58 -18.26 12.55 12.51
N PRO A 59 -17.67 12.50 11.30
CA PRO A 59 -16.53 11.64 11.06
C PRO A 59 -15.32 11.96 11.93
N PRO A 60 -14.47 10.96 12.22
CA PRO A 60 -13.20 11.20 12.86
C PRO A 60 -12.24 11.97 11.94
N LYS A 61 -11.17 12.52 12.52
CA LYS A 61 -10.07 13.09 11.75
C LYS A 61 -9.30 11.98 11.03
N PRO A 62 -8.81 12.22 9.80
CA PRO A 62 -8.01 11.22 9.11
C PRO A 62 -6.65 11.01 9.77
N PRO A 63 -5.95 9.89 9.46
CA PRO A 63 -4.53 9.72 9.74
C PRO A 63 -3.70 10.95 9.32
N SER A 64 -2.69 11.28 10.11
CA SER A 64 -1.87 12.49 9.84
C SER A 64 -1.02 12.37 8.57
N TYR A 65 -0.57 11.15 8.25
CA TYR A 65 0.11 10.83 7.00
C TYR A 65 -0.14 9.38 6.59
N LEU A 66 0.08 9.06 5.32
CA LEU A 66 0.20 7.70 4.79
C LEU A 66 1.41 7.66 3.85
N ASN A 67 2.37 6.79 4.14
CA ASN A 67 3.54 6.54 3.32
C ASN A 67 3.57 5.07 2.88
N ALA A 68 4.05 4.81 1.67
CA ALA A 68 4.25 3.47 1.14
C ALA A 68 5.63 3.37 0.47
N ARG A 69 6.30 2.22 0.65
CA ARG A 69 7.57 1.92 -0.03
C ARG A 69 7.67 0.45 -0.40
N THR A 70 8.31 0.17 -1.52
CA THR A 70 8.64 -1.19 -1.93
C THR A 70 9.85 -1.70 -1.14
N LEU A 71 9.76 -2.93 -0.65
CA LEU A 71 10.83 -3.64 0.05
C LEU A 71 11.72 -4.40 -0.96
N PRO A 72 12.95 -4.77 -0.57
CA PRO A 72 13.85 -5.53 -1.45
C PRO A 72 13.29 -6.87 -1.95
N ASP A 73 12.34 -7.46 -1.23
CA ASP A 73 11.67 -8.71 -1.59
C ASP A 73 10.39 -8.51 -2.44
N GLY A 74 10.13 -7.28 -2.90
CA GLY A 74 9.00 -6.93 -3.76
C GLY A 74 7.69 -6.61 -3.04
N ARG A 75 7.63 -6.76 -1.71
CA ARG A 75 6.44 -6.41 -0.90
C ARG A 75 6.32 -4.90 -0.71
N ILE A 76 5.11 -4.40 -0.41
CA ILE A 76 4.90 -2.97 -0.12
C ILE A 76 4.67 -2.77 1.37
N LYS A 77 5.55 -1.99 2.01
CA LYS A 77 5.37 -1.57 3.40
C LYS A 77 4.66 -0.23 3.48
N LEU A 78 3.57 -0.19 4.21
CA LEU A 78 2.78 0.99 4.53
C LEU A 78 3.02 1.41 5.97
N VAL A 79 3.10 2.72 6.18
CA VAL A 79 3.24 3.35 7.49
C VAL A 79 2.35 4.59 7.52
N TRP A 80 1.54 4.73 8.55
CA TRP A 80 0.66 5.88 8.72
C TRP A 80 0.79 6.45 10.12
N GLY A 81 0.43 7.74 10.25
CA GLY A 81 0.36 8.41 11.54
C GLY A 81 -1.02 8.29 12.16
N GLY A 82 -1.10 8.42 13.48
CA GLY A 82 -2.36 8.31 14.20
C GLY A 82 -3.38 9.41 13.86
N SER A 83 -4.66 9.13 14.09
CA SER A 83 -5.71 10.15 14.14
C SER A 83 -5.73 10.86 15.50
N THR A 84 -6.13 12.13 15.52
CA THR A 84 -6.31 12.91 16.77
C THR A 84 -7.75 12.90 17.29
N SER A 85 -8.61 12.06 16.72
CA SER A 85 -9.97 11.82 17.22
C SER A 85 -9.96 11.00 18.51
N LEU A 86 -10.71 11.46 19.53
CA LEU A 86 -10.78 10.82 20.85
C LEU A 86 -11.64 9.54 20.88
N ASP A 87 -12.49 9.40 19.87
CA ASP A 87 -13.45 8.31 19.65
C ASP A 87 -13.00 7.33 18.56
N LEU A 88 -11.74 7.42 18.12
CA LEU A 88 -11.13 6.48 17.20
C LEU A 88 -11.24 5.03 17.71
N VAL A 89 -11.68 4.14 16.82
CA VAL A 89 -11.75 2.68 17.07
C VAL A 89 -10.80 1.91 16.18
N SER A 90 -10.66 2.29 14.91
CA SER A 90 -9.85 1.52 13.97
C SER A 90 -9.43 2.35 12.77
N TYR A 91 -8.53 1.78 11.97
CA TYR A 91 -8.20 2.25 10.63
C TYR A 91 -8.60 1.20 9.60
N ARG A 92 -9.20 1.62 8.49
CA ARG A 92 -9.42 0.75 7.33
C ARG A 92 -8.45 1.13 6.22
N LEU A 93 -7.67 0.15 5.77
CA LEU A 93 -6.70 0.32 4.70
C LEU A 93 -7.22 -0.34 3.43
N TYR A 94 -7.21 0.40 2.34
CA TYR A 94 -7.67 -0.04 1.03
C TYR A 94 -6.52 0.00 0.02
N ARG A 95 -6.63 -0.86 -1.00
CA ARG A 95 -5.77 -0.89 -2.17
C ARG A 95 -6.60 -0.76 -3.44
N GLY A 96 -6.33 0.30 -4.19
CA GLY A 96 -6.81 0.51 -5.55
C GLY A 96 -5.79 0.07 -6.60
N GLU A 97 -6.30 -0.55 -7.65
CA GLU A 97 -5.57 -0.87 -8.88
C GLU A 97 -6.26 -0.16 -10.04
N GLN A 98 -5.49 0.31 -11.04
CA GLN A 98 -6.06 1.03 -12.17
C GLN A 98 -7.15 0.21 -12.88
N GLY A 99 -8.34 0.79 -13.03
CA GLY A 99 -9.49 0.14 -13.67
C GLY A 99 -10.21 -0.89 -12.80
N LYS A 100 -9.89 -0.99 -11.51
CA LYS A 100 -10.58 -1.86 -10.54
C LYS A 100 -11.13 -1.04 -9.36
N ALA A 101 -12.13 -1.59 -8.70
CA ALA A 101 -12.60 -1.05 -7.42
C ALA A 101 -11.54 -1.27 -6.32
N ASP A 102 -11.49 -0.35 -5.37
CA ASP A 102 -10.65 -0.45 -4.18
C ASP A 102 -11.03 -1.70 -3.37
N SER A 103 -10.01 -2.46 -2.97
CA SER A 103 -10.17 -3.65 -2.11
C SER A 103 -9.75 -3.31 -0.68
N LEU A 104 -10.57 -3.69 0.30
CA LEU A 104 -10.21 -3.59 1.71
C LEU A 104 -9.10 -4.61 2.02
N LEU A 105 -7.95 -4.12 2.46
CA LEU A 105 -6.82 -4.97 2.89
C LEU A 105 -6.97 -5.41 4.35
N GLY A 106 -7.60 -4.57 5.17
CA GLY A 106 -7.83 -4.90 6.57
C GLY A 106 -8.33 -3.72 7.38
N GLU A 107 -8.81 -4.06 8.57
CA GLU A 107 -9.15 -3.14 9.63
C GLU A 107 -8.20 -3.35 10.80
N PHE A 108 -7.61 -2.26 11.30
CA PHE A 108 -6.53 -2.30 12.27
C PHE A 108 -6.88 -1.47 13.51
N GLY A 109 -6.47 -1.94 14.69
CA GLY A 109 -6.65 -1.19 15.94
C GLY A 109 -5.93 0.17 15.94
N PRO A 110 -6.29 1.07 16.87
CA PRO A 110 -5.77 2.44 16.92
C PRO A 110 -4.26 2.50 17.21
N GLU A 111 -3.69 1.46 17.81
CA GLU A 111 -2.26 1.30 18.09
C GLU A 111 -1.43 0.83 16.89
N VAL A 112 -2.06 0.34 15.82
CA VAL A 112 -1.38 -0.18 14.64
C VAL A 112 -1.10 0.95 13.65
N HIS A 113 0.17 1.08 13.27
CA HIS A 113 0.66 2.16 12.41
C HIS A 113 1.43 1.66 11.18
N THR A 114 1.41 0.35 10.93
CA THR A 114 2.12 -0.24 9.80
C THR A 114 1.43 -1.51 9.30
N TYR A 115 1.52 -1.72 8.00
CA TYR A 115 1.06 -2.94 7.32
C TYR A 115 2.05 -3.29 6.21
N THR A 116 2.20 -4.57 5.88
CA THR A 116 2.99 -5.01 4.74
C THR A 116 2.10 -5.82 3.81
N ASP A 117 1.77 -5.22 2.66
CA ASP A 117 1.05 -5.91 1.61
C ASP A 117 2.00 -6.90 0.90
N ARG A 118 1.58 -8.16 0.86
CA ARG A 118 2.33 -9.29 0.32
C ARG A 118 1.83 -9.72 -1.06
N ASP A 119 0.61 -9.34 -1.41
CA ASP A 119 -0.07 -9.80 -2.61
C ASP A 119 0.17 -8.80 -3.76
N ILE A 120 1.46 -8.53 -4.00
CA ILE A 120 1.93 -7.51 -4.93
C ILE A 120 2.46 -8.16 -6.20
N VAL A 121 1.88 -7.74 -7.32
CA VAL A 121 2.48 -7.99 -8.63
C VAL A 121 3.46 -6.86 -8.94
N LYS A 122 4.72 -7.23 -9.16
CA LYS A 122 5.81 -6.34 -9.58
C LYS A 122 5.46 -5.58 -10.88
N GLY A 123 6.01 -4.37 -11.03
CA GLY A 123 5.78 -3.50 -12.20
C GLY A 123 4.39 -2.86 -12.26
N ARG A 124 3.49 -3.16 -11.31
CA ARG A 124 2.14 -2.54 -11.26
C ARG A 124 2.13 -1.28 -10.41
N LYS A 125 1.19 -0.39 -10.75
CA LYS A 125 0.89 0.82 -9.98
C LYS A 125 -0.28 0.55 -9.03
N TYR A 126 -0.11 0.95 -7.78
CA TYR A 126 -1.10 0.83 -6.73
C TYR A 126 -1.39 2.20 -6.11
N THR A 127 -2.65 2.43 -5.78
CA THR A 127 -3.08 3.53 -4.90
C THR A 127 -3.48 2.90 -3.57
N TYR A 128 -2.85 3.30 -2.47
CA TYR A 128 -3.31 2.91 -1.15
C TYR A 128 -4.06 4.06 -0.52
N SER A 129 -5.17 3.76 0.13
CA SER A 129 -5.94 4.74 0.87
C SER A 129 -6.26 4.25 2.27
N ILE A 130 -6.25 5.15 3.25
CA ILE A 130 -6.55 4.84 4.65
C ILE A 130 -7.56 5.84 5.21
N VAL A 131 -8.50 5.33 6.01
CA VAL A 131 -9.47 6.12 6.78
C VAL A 131 -9.39 5.74 8.25
N ALA A 132 -9.71 6.68 9.13
CA ALA A 132 -10.02 6.42 10.53
C ALA A 132 -11.51 6.10 10.66
N VAL A 133 -11.85 5.21 11.58
CA VAL A 133 -13.23 4.81 11.91
C VAL A 133 -13.48 5.06 13.39
N ASP A 134 -14.59 5.71 13.73
CA ASP A 134 -14.97 6.01 15.11
C ASP A 134 -15.88 4.93 15.73
N LYS A 135 -16.29 5.13 16.99
CA LYS A 135 -17.21 4.24 17.73
C LYS A 135 -18.62 4.14 17.12
N ALA A 136 -19.04 5.13 16.35
CA ALA A 136 -20.32 5.12 15.66
C ALA A 136 -20.24 4.53 14.24
N GLY A 137 -19.03 4.20 13.78
CA GLY A 137 -18.76 3.64 12.46
C GLY A 137 -18.59 4.69 11.37
N ASN A 138 -18.47 5.98 11.70
CA ASN A 138 -18.22 7.01 10.70
C ASN A 138 -16.77 6.91 10.20
N GLU A 139 -16.57 7.11 8.90
CA GLU A 139 -15.24 7.10 8.28
C GLU A 139 -14.74 8.51 7.99
N SER A 140 -13.48 8.78 8.33
CA SER A 140 -12.81 10.02 7.96
C SER A 140 -12.68 10.18 6.44
N PRO A 141 -12.38 11.38 5.93
CA PRO A 141 -11.82 11.53 4.58
C PRO A 141 -10.59 10.63 4.35
N ARG A 142 -10.36 10.20 3.11
CA ARG A 142 -9.24 9.32 2.76
C ARG A 142 -7.90 10.06 2.78
N ARG A 143 -6.86 9.37 3.26
CA ARG A 143 -5.45 9.70 2.98
C ARG A 143 -4.93 8.73 1.95
N GLU A 144 -4.32 9.23 0.89
CA GLU A 144 -3.87 8.40 -0.23
C GLU A 144 -2.37 8.52 -0.50
N VAL A 145 -1.77 7.44 -0.97
CA VAL A 145 -0.42 7.42 -1.54
C VAL A 145 -0.41 6.53 -2.78
N ARG A 146 0.32 6.95 -3.81
CA ARG A 146 0.48 6.20 -5.06
C ARG A 146 1.93 5.78 -5.23
N LEU A 147 2.14 4.53 -5.62
CA LEU A 147 3.48 4.02 -5.95
C LEU A 147 3.41 2.94 -7.02
N GLU A 148 4.57 2.72 -7.63
CA GLU A 148 4.81 1.57 -8.50
C GLU A 148 5.59 0.52 -7.73
N ALA A 149 5.12 -0.73 -7.77
CA ALA A 149 5.79 -1.88 -7.17
C ALA A 149 7.04 -2.24 -7.96
N ARG A 150 8.13 -1.49 -7.75
CA ARG A 150 9.42 -1.74 -8.39
C ARG A 150 9.95 -3.12 -8.06
N ASP A 151 10.49 -3.80 -9.05
CA ASP A 151 11.20 -5.05 -8.81
C ASP A 151 12.65 -4.79 -8.42
N HIS A 152 13.07 -5.37 -7.31
CA HIS A 152 14.43 -5.30 -6.79
C HIS A 152 15.06 -6.69 -6.61
N VAL A 153 14.35 -7.75 -6.99
CA VAL A 153 14.80 -9.13 -6.81
C VAL A 153 15.44 -9.60 -8.11
N PRO A 154 16.78 -9.72 -8.19
CA PRO A 154 17.42 -10.22 -9.40
C PRO A 154 17.11 -11.70 -9.63
N PRO A 155 17.15 -12.18 -10.89
CA PRO A 155 17.03 -13.59 -11.19
C PRO A 155 18.13 -14.43 -10.55
N ALA A 156 17.88 -15.74 -10.43
CA ALA A 156 18.92 -16.68 -10.06
C ALA A 156 20.04 -16.72 -11.13
N PRO A 157 21.31 -16.90 -10.73
CA PRO A 157 22.39 -16.96 -11.71
C PRO A 157 22.29 -18.21 -12.61
N PRO A 158 22.65 -18.10 -13.90
CA PRO A 158 22.71 -19.23 -14.80
C PRO A 158 23.60 -20.36 -14.26
N ARG A 159 23.16 -21.60 -14.49
CA ARG A 159 23.89 -22.82 -14.11
C ARG A 159 24.54 -23.44 -15.35
N ASN A 160 25.40 -24.44 -15.15
CA ASN A 160 26.00 -25.23 -16.25
C ASN A 160 26.63 -24.35 -17.34
N ILE A 161 27.36 -23.30 -16.94
CA ILE A 161 28.06 -22.44 -17.88
C ILE A 161 29.25 -23.24 -18.42
N VAL A 162 29.31 -23.40 -19.75
CA VAL A 162 30.40 -24.08 -20.45
C VAL A 162 30.92 -23.15 -21.53
N ALA A 163 32.23 -22.96 -21.58
CA ALA A 163 32.91 -22.30 -22.68
C ALA A 163 33.72 -23.37 -23.45
N LYS A 164 33.56 -23.43 -24.76
CA LYS A 164 34.24 -24.38 -25.64
C LYS A 164 34.94 -23.64 -26.78
N VAL A 165 36.19 -23.98 -27.04
CA VAL A 165 36.91 -23.43 -28.20
C VAL A 165 36.38 -24.08 -29.49
N THR A 166 36.16 -23.26 -30.51
CA THR A 166 35.68 -23.64 -31.86
C THR A 166 36.53 -22.91 -32.90
N PRO A 167 36.54 -23.35 -34.18
CA PRO A 167 37.22 -22.62 -35.25
C PRO A 167 36.75 -21.16 -35.40
N GLU A 168 35.50 -20.87 -35.03
CA GLU A 168 34.87 -19.55 -35.16
C GLU A 168 35.03 -18.68 -33.90
N GLY A 169 35.68 -19.17 -32.84
CA GLY A 169 35.88 -18.45 -31.56
C GLY A 169 35.54 -19.31 -30.35
N VAL A 170 35.06 -18.69 -29.27
CA VAL A 170 34.61 -19.41 -28.06
C VAL A 170 33.10 -19.44 -28.00
N LEU A 171 32.52 -20.63 -28.01
CA LEU A 171 31.09 -20.84 -27.80
C LEU A 171 30.80 -20.98 -26.30
N ILE A 172 30.01 -20.06 -25.76
CA ILE A 172 29.55 -20.06 -24.38
C ILE A 172 28.09 -20.55 -24.35
N THR A 173 27.79 -21.54 -23.51
CA THR A 173 26.44 -22.07 -23.30
C THR A 173 26.11 -22.11 -21.82
N TRP A 174 24.82 -22.03 -21.48
CA TRP A 174 24.37 -22.07 -20.08
C TRP A 174 22.97 -22.70 -19.94
N GLY A 175 22.66 -23.13 -18.72
CA GLY A 175 21.37 -23.67 -18.35
C GLY A 175 20.29 -22.58 -18.22
N ARG A 176 19.03 -22.98 -18.45
CA ARG A 176 17.86 -22.10 -18.31
C ARG A 176 17.74 -21.58 -16.88
N VAL A 177 17.51 -20.27 -16.76
CA VAL A 177 17.01 -19.65 -15.52
C VAL A 177 15.49 -19.60 -15.58
N ALA A 178 14.84 -20.10 -14.53
CA ALA A 178 13.40 -20.01 -14.38
C ALA A 178 13.08 -18.74 -13.58
N ASP A 179 12.69 -17.69 -14.29
CA ASP A 179 12.19 -16.46 -13.70
C ASP A 179 11.02 -15.92 -14.56
N PRO A 180 9.83 -15.65 -13.98
CA PRO A 180 8.69 -15.15 -14.74
C PRO A 180 8.94 -13.85 -15.51
N ASP A 181 9.83 -13.00 -15.01
CA ASP A 181 10.15 -11.68 -15.58
C ASP A 181 11.54 -11.64 -16.24
N LEU A 182 12.12 -12.79 -16.59
CA LEU A 182 13.42 -12.89 -17.26
C LEU A 182 13.43 -12.12 -18.60
N ALA A 183 14.28 -11.10 -18.70
CA ALA A 183 14.52 -10.40 -19.96
C ALA A 183 15.54 -11.12 -20.86
N GLY A 184 16.56 -11.76 -20.25
CA GLY A 184 17.56 -12.54 -20.98
C GLY A 184 18.87 -12.70 -20.22
N TYR A 185 19.97 -12.76 -20.99
CA TYR A 185 21.31 -12.98 -20.44
C TYR A 185 22.34 -11.98 -20.97
N TYR A 186 23.29 -11.62 -20.11
CA TYR A 186 24.49 -10.89 -20.47
C TYR A 186 25.72 -11.77 -20.29
N VAL A 187 26.60 -11.77 -21.28
CA VAL A 187 27.87 -12.50 -21.30
C VAL A 187 28.99 -11.51 -21.10
N TYR A 188 29.92 -11.85 -20.21
CA TYR A 188 31.06 -11.04 -19.88
C TYR A 188 32.36 -11.81 -20.05
N ARG A 189 33.42 -11.11 -20.42
CA ARG A 189 34.76 -11.65 -20.64
C ARG A 189 35.81 -10.92 -19.81
N SER A 190 36.84 -11.62 -19.39
CA SER A 190 38.06 -11.05 -18.82
C SER A 190 39.28 -11.84 -19.27
N ASP A 191 40.46 -11.22 -19.25
CA ASP A 191 41.73 -11.87 -19.61
C ASP A 191 42.30 -12.71 -18.46
N ILE A 192 41.79 -12.50 -17.24
CA ILE A 192 42.19 -13.22 -16.04
C ILE A 192 40.95 -13.62 -15.22
N PRO A 193 41.00 -14.70 -14.42
CA PRO A 193 39.80 -15.23 -13.74
C PRO A 193 39.16 -14.27 -12.73
N THR A 194 39.96 -13.37 -12.16
CA THR A 194 39.57 -12.41 -11.12
C THR A 194 39.59 -10.96 -11.60
N GLY A 195 39.71 -10.74 -12.91
CA GLY A 195 39.85 -9.40 -13.49
C GLY A 195 38.53 -8.65 -13.60
N VAL A 196 38.61 -7.51 -14.28
CA VAL A 196 37.42 -6.75 -14.71
C VAL A 196 36.76 -7.50 -15.86
N PHE A 197 35.48 -7.82 -15.68
CA PHE A 197 34.67 -8.51 -16.68
C PHE A 197 33.93 -7.47 -17.54
N THR A 198 34.22 -7.43 -18.83
CA THR A 198 33.57 -6.54 -19.79
C THR A 198 32.41 -7.24 -20.48
N ARG A 199 31.28 -6.53 -20.64
CA ARG A 199 30.07 -7.07 -21.25
C ARG A 199 30.25 -7.17 -22.78
N LEU A 200 29.96 -8.33 -23.35
CA LEU A 200 30.13 -8.59 -24.79
C LEU A 200 28.88 -8.25 -25.61
N ASN A 201 27.68 -8.41 -25.06
CA ASN A 201 26.42 -8.12 -25.75
C ASN A 201 25.73 -6.85 -25.21
N GLN A 202 25.15 -6.05 -26.10
CA GLN A 202 24.47 -4.80 -25.72
C GLN A 202 23.05 -5.02 -25.19
N LYS A 203 22.30 -5.96 -25.78
CA LYS A 203 20.93 -6.31 -25.38
C LYS A 203 20.89 -7.71 -24.75
N PRO A 204 19.97 -7.98 -23.81
CA PRO A 204 19.83 -9.31 -23.22
C PRO A 204 19.57 -10.38 -24.28
N LEU A 205 20.34 -11.47 -24.25
CA LEU A 205 20.15 -12.60 -25.14
C LEU A 205 18.96 -13.42 -24.67
N LYS A 206 18.06 -13.78 -25.59
CA LYS A 206 16.97 -14.74 -25.30
C LYS A 206 17.40 -16.19 -25.47
N GLU A 207 18.45 -16.40 -26.27
CA GLU A 207 19.09 -17.69 -26.48
C GLU A 207 19.94 -18.09 -25.27
N ARG A 208 20.33 -19.38 -25.24
CA ARG A 208 21.15 -19.96 -24.16
C ARG A 208 22.60 -20.20 -24.60
N SER A 209 23.00 -19.50 -25.64
CA SER A 209 24.31 -19.59 -26.26
C SER A 209 24.77 -18.22 -26.75
N PHE A 210 26.08 -18.03 -26.77
CA PHE A 210 26.72 -16.85 -27.35
C PHE A 210 28.07 -17.27 -27.92
N LEU A 211 28.36 -16.84 -29.15
CA LEU A 211 29.67 -17.04 -29.77
C LEU A 211 30.49 -15.75 -29.63
N ASP A 212 31.57 -15.81 -28.86
CA ASP A 212 32.60 -14.76 -28.86
C ASP A 212 33.61 -15.07 -29.97
N SER A 213 33.44 -14.44 -31.12
CA SER A 213 34.30 -14.63 -32.30
C SER A 213 35.74 -14.13 -32.10
N THR A 214 35.98 -13.35 -31.05
CA THR A 214 37.31 -12.86 -30.67
C THR A 214 37.88 -13.59 -29.44
N GLY A 215 37.15 -14.60 -28.96
CA GLY A 215 37.50 -15.39 -27.80
C GLY A 215 38.70 -16.30 -28.04
N THR A 216 39.51 -16.52 -27.01
CA THR A 216 40.66 -17.44 -27.03
C THR A 216 40.63 -18.32 -25.79
N SER A 217 41.44 -19.38 -25.75
CA SER A 217 41.55 -20.27 -24.58
C SER A 217 42.06 -19.59 -23.30
N GLY A 218 42.71 -18.43 -23.42
CA GLY A 218 43.20 -17.64 -22.29
C GLY A 218 42.13 -16.80 -21.60
N HIS A 219 40.97 -16.60 -22.24
CA HIS A 219 39.90 -15.77 -21.69
C HIS A 219 39.06 -16.51 -20.64
N TRP A 220 38.36 -15.72 -19.83
CA TRP A 220 37.47 -16.17 -18.78
C TRP A 220 36.09 -15.57 -18.98
N TYR A 221 35.05 -16.37 -18.80
CA TYR A 221 33.68 -15.98 -19.08
C TYR A 221 32.79 -16.07 -17.83
N LYS A 222 31.87 -15.11 -17.72
CA LYS A 222 30.75 -15.13 -16.78
C LYS A 222 29.46 -14.82 -17.53
N VAL A 223 28.35 -15.41 -17.07
CA VAL A 223 27.02 -15.13 -17.60
C VAL A 223 26.12 -14.71 -16.45
N ARG A 224 25.38 -13.61 -16.64
CA ARG A 224 24.35 -13.13 -15.71
C ARG A 224 22.99 -13.22 -16.38
N ALA A 225 21.99 -13.63 -15.63
CA ALA A 225 20.59 -13.45 -16.01
C ALA A 225 20.16 -12.04 -15.64
N VAL A 226 19.26 -11.45 -16.42
CA VAL A 226 18.71 -10.12 -16.17
C VAL A 226 17.19 -10.16 -16.34
N ASP A 227 16.46 -9.52 -15.42
CA ASP A 227 15.01 -9.38 -15.49
C ASP A 227 14.60 -8.16 -16.34
N THR A 228 13.29 -8.01 -16.57
CA THR A 228 12.70 -6.87 -17.30
C THR A 228 12.81 -5.53 -16.57
N SER A 229 13.13 -5.54 -15.27
CA SER A 229 13.39 -4.35 -14.46
C SER A 229 14.89 -3.96 -14.44
N GLY A 230 15.74 -4.75 -15.08
CA GLY A 230 17.18 -4.52 -15.19
C GLY A 230 18.02 -5.07 -14.04
N ASN A 231 17.44 -5.84 -13.10
CA ASN A 231 18.24 -6.45 -12.04
C ASN A 231 19.01 -7.65 -12.60
N GLU A 232 20.33 -7.65 -12.41
CA GLU A 232 21.19 -8.74 -12.87
C GLU A 232 21.54 -9.70 -11.72
N SER A 233 21.49 -11.01 -12.00
CA SER A 233 21.80 -12.08 -11.05
C SER A 233 23.18 -11.91 -10.40
N PRO A 234 23.43 -12.37 -9.16
CA PRO A 234 24.78 -12.40 -8.59
C PRO A 234 25.80 -13.14 -9.48
N TRP A 235 27.09 -12.81 -9.33
CA TRP A 235 28.14 -13.51 -10.08
C TRP A 235 28.27 -14.97 -9.68
N LYS A 236 28.52 -15.83 -10.68
CA LYS A 236 29.09 -17.17 -10.47
C LYS A 236 30.58 -17.18 -10.77
N LYS A 237 31.24 -18.26 -10.35
CA LYS A 237 32.65 -18.51 -10.67
C LYS A 237 32.84 -18.45 -12.19
N ALA A 238 33.91 -17.78 -12.62
CA ALA A 238 34.25 -17.70 -14.03
C ALA A 238 34.60 -19.09 -14.57
N VAL A 239 34.32 -19.30 -15.86
CA VAL A 239 34.72 -20.51 -16.58
C VAL A 239 35.74 -20.13 -17.64
N SER A 240 36.77 -20.96 -17.80
CA SER A 240 37.70 -20.88 -18.92
C SER A 240 37.25 -21.84 -20.02
N PRO A 241 37.53 -21.54 -21.30
CA PRO A 241 37.29 -22.47 -22.39
C PRO A 241 38.03 -23.79 -22.19
N ARG A 242 37.39 -24.88 -22.62
CA ARG A 242 38.00 -26.21 -22.76
C ARG A 242 37.92 -26.69 -24.20
#